data_AF-A0A833T6H7-F1
#
_entry.id   AF-A0A833T6H7-F1
#
_cell.length_a   1.000
_cell.length_b   1.000
_cell.length_c   1.000
_cell.angle_alpha   90.00
_cell.angle_beta   90.00
_cell.angle_gamma   90.00
#
_symmetry.space_group_name_H-M   'P 1'
#
loop_
_entity.id
_entity.type
_entity.pdbx_description
1 polymer ?
#
loop_
_entity_poly.entity_id
_entity_poly.type
_entity_poly.pdbx_seq_one_letter_code
_entity_poly.pdbx_strand_id
1 'polypeptide(L)'
;MFDACMGKFNQWGDDSRAQIAQKVKQSTATWKIVNSHYSPYNHYAEHNMKKWFDALRGSGVHIWLNGHTHGEKHDYSSSLGIHFIENGAGGGIQKESASGIPSYAAPFVQNKWTYGSNEYGFMSLQASKDWIKLQYHTADKTWQFGETFNSTTVGGVATKHCWYIPSDGKEGRGC
;
A
#
# COMPACT_ATOMS: atom_id res chain seq x y z
N MET A 1 9.38 -9.49 32.67
CA MET A 1 10.08 -9.55 31.36
C MET A 1 9.17 -9.14 30.21
N PHE A 2 7.94 -9.64 30.16
CA PHE A 2 6.92 -9.23 29.17
C PHE A 2 6.68 -7.70 29.13
N ASP A 3 6.41 -7.07 30.28
CA ASP A 3 6.08 -5.64 30.32
C ASP A 3 7.21 -4.73 29.82
N ALA A 4 8.46 -5.07 30.14
CA ALA A 4 9.63 -4.33 29.65
C ALA A 4 9.78 -4.47 28.13
N CYS A 5 9.51 -5.66 27.58
CA CYS A 5 9.52 -5.92 26.14
C CYS A 5 8.41 -5.14 25.42
N MET A 6 7.18 -5.21 25.94
CA MET A 6 6.04 -4.45 25.40
C MET A 6 6.26 -2.94 25.51
N GLY A 7 6.84 -2.47 26.63
CA GLY A 7 7.24 -1.08 26.81
C GLY A 7 8.23 -0.64 25.74
N LYS A 8 9.20 -1.48 25.38
CA LYS A 8 10.18 -1.18 24.32
C LYS A 8 9.55 -1.09 22.94
N PHE A 9 8.64 -2.01 22.59
CA PHE A 9 7.92 -1.96 21.32
C PHE A 9 7.00 -0.75 21.22
N ASN A 10 6.32 -0.39 22.31
CA ASN A 10 5.52 0.83 22.35
C ASN A 10 6.38 2.07 22.14
N GLN A 11 7.53 2.17 22.82
CA GLN A 11 8.49 3.26 22.65
C GLN A 11 8.92 3.39 21.18
N TRP A 12 9.30 2.29 20.53
CA TRP A 12 9.72 2.32 19.12
C TRP A 12 8.58 2.67 18.16
N GLY A 13 7.37 2.21 18.44
CA GLY A 13 6.19 2.57 17.65
C GLY A 13 5.85 4.05 17.78
N ASP A 14 5.90 4.61 19.00
CA ASP A 14 5.65 6.03 19.25
C ASP A 14 6.72 6.91 18.59
N ASP A 15 8.00 6.52 18.72
CA ASP A 15 9.11 7.21 18.07
C ASP A 15 8.99 7.19 16.53
N SER A 16 8.65 6.03 15.94
CA SER A 16 8.46 5.90 14.48
C SER A 16 7.37 6.85 13.95
N ARG A 17 6.24 6.96 14.68
CA ARG A 17 5.16 7.88 14.33
C ARG A 17 5.58 9.34 14.47
N ALA A 18 6.29 9.69 15.54
CA ALA A 18 6.80 11.04 15.77
C ALA A 18 7.79 11.46 14.67
N GLN A 19 8.71 10.57 14.30
CA GLN A 19 9.69 10.81 13.24
C GLN A 19 9.00 11.02 11.87
N ILE A 20 8.00 10.21 11.53
CA ILE A 20 7.24 10.39 10.27
C ILE A 20 6.54 11.74 10.26
N ALA A 21 5.82 12.08 11.34
CA ALA A 21 5.11 13.36 11.45
C ALA A 21 6.06 14.57 11.34
N GLN A 22 7.27 14.48 11.90
CA GLN A 22 8.28 15.52 11.81
C GLN A 22 8.89 15.61 10.40
N LYS A 23 9.39 14.49 9.85
CA LYS A 23 10.12 14.48 8.58
C LYS A 23 9.23 14.84 7.40
N VAL A 24 7.96 14.43 7.43
CA VAL A 24 6.99 14.79 6.40
C VAL A 24 6.71 16.29 6.39
N LYS A 25 6.63 16.96 7.56
CA LYS A 25 6.48 18.42 7.66
C LYS A 25 7.70 19.17 7.13
N GLN A 26 8.90 18.64 7.33
CA GLN A 26 10.15 19.24 6.84
C GLN A 26 10.39 19.01 5.34
N SER A 27 9.73 18.00 4.76
CA SER A 27 9.92 17.67 3.35
C SER A 27 9.25 18.68 2.42
N THR A 28 10.04 19.23 1.50
CA THR A 28 9.61 20.09 0.39
C THR A 28 9.35 19.32 -0.91
N ALA A 29 9.45 17.98 -0.88
CA ALA A 29 9.19 17.15 -2.04
C ALA A 29 7.72 17.27 -2.49
N THR A 30 7.50 17.31 -3.81
CA THR A 30 6.15 17.29 -4.40
C THR A 30 5.37 16.07 -3.94
N TRP A 31 6.02 14.89 -3.94
CA TRP A 31 5.42 13.64 -3.53
C TRP A 31 6.04 13.14 -2.25
N LYS A 32 5.17 12.75 -1.31
CA LYS A 32 5.58 12.14 -0.05
C LYS A 32 4.97 10.74 0.02
N ILE A 33 5.83 9.75 -0.05
CA ILE A 33 5.46 8.33 -0.11
C ILE A 33 6.05 7.66 1.13
N VAL A 34 5.20 6.97 1.89
CA VAL A 34 5.63 6.13 3.01
C VAL A 34 5.67 4.69 2.51
N ASN A 35 6.78 4.00 2.74
CA ASN A 35 6.91 2.56 2.47
C ASN A 35 7.13 1.82 3.79
N SER A 36 6.26 0.87 4.09
CA SER A 36 6.32 0.08 5.32
C SER A 36 5.90 -1.35 5.02
N HIS A 37 6.37 -2.34 5.79
CA HIS A 37 5.92 -3.71 5.57
C HIS A 37 4.41 -3.87 5.84
N TYR A 38 3.90 -3.20 6.88
CA TYR A 38 2.51 -3.28 7.32
C TYR A 38 1.69 -2.05 6.92
N SER A 39 0.46 -2.27 6.44
CA SER A 39 -0.59 -1.23 6.35
C SER A 39 -0.96 -0.65 7.73
N PRO A 40 -1.25 0.65 7.84
CA PRO A 40 -1.57 1.31 9.11
C PRO A 40 -2.98 0.99 9.62
N TYR A 41 -3.80 0.28 8.84
CA TYR A 41 -5.17 -0.07 9.24
C TYR A 41 -5.53 -1.54 9.00
N ASN A 42 -4.94 -2.25 8.02
CA ASN A 42 -5.20 -3.68 7.80
C ASN A 42 -4.65 -4.53 8.96
N HIS A 43 -3.50 -4.15 9.52
CA HIS A 43 -2.71 -4.99 10.42
C HIS A 43 -2.58 -4.43 11.85
N TYR A 44 -3.36 -3.41 12.18
CA TYR A 44 -3.37 -2.80 13.51
C TYR A 44 -4.78 -2.81 14.07
N ALA A 45 -4.89 -3.19 15.35
CA ALA A 45 -6.11 -2.95 16.11
C ALA A 45 -6.48 -1.45 16.10
N GLU A 46 -7.78 -1.17 16.26
CA GLU A 46 -8.36 0.17 16.10
C GLU A 46 -7.57 1.28 16.83
N HIS A 47 -7.15 1.06 18.08
CA HIS A 47 -6.43 2.07 18.85
C HIS A 47 -5.06 2.44 18.23
N ASN A 48 -4.36 1.47 17.63
CA ASN A 48 -3.08 1.72 16.95
C ASN A 48 -3.28 2.28 15.54
N MET A 49 -4.35 1.89 14.85
CA MET A 49 -4.78 2.57 13.61
C MET A 49 -5.03 4.06 13.86
N LYS A 50 -5.77 4.39 14.92
CA LYS A 50 -6.05 5.79 15.29
C LYS A 50 -4.76 6.60 15.50
N LYS A 51 -3.78 6.04 16.21
CA LYS A 51 -2.45 6.68 16.36
C LYS A 51 -1.76 6.95 15.03
N TRP A 52 -1.83 6.02 14.08
CA TRP A 52 -1.29 6.22 12.73
C TRP A 52 -2.07 7.29 11.95
N PHE A 53 -3.40 7.25 12.01
CA PHE A 53 -4.25 8.20 11.30
C PHE A 53 -4.06 9.62 11.85
N ASP A 54 -3.87 9.78 13.16
CA ASP A 54 -3.55 11.06 13.77
C ASP A 54 -2.17 11.58 13.34
N ALA A 55 -1.17 10.70 13.21
CA ALA A 55 0.16 11.08 12.70
C ALA A 55 0.15 11.47 11.20
N LEU A 56 -0.76 10.87 10.42
CA LEU A 56 -0.87 11.08 8.97
C LEU A 56 -1.82 12.23 8.60
N ARG A 57 -2.77 12.60 9.45
CA ARG A 57 -3.78 13.63 9.16
C ARG A 57 -3.11 14.97 8.87
N GLY A 58 -3.40 15.53 7.70
CA GLY A 58 -2.83 16.80 7.26
C GLY A 58 -1.31 16.77 7.02
N SER A 59 -0.71 15.58 6.93
CA SER A 59 0.74 15.43 6.70
C SER A 59 1.15 15.75 5.26
N GLY A 60 0.23 15.59 4.30
CA GLY A 60 0.54 15.68 2.87
C GLY A 60 1.30 14.45 2.35
N VAL A 61 1.27 13.33 3.08
CA VAL A 61 1.55 12.02 2.48
C VAL A 61 0.50 11.75 1.41
N HIS A 62 0.93 11.23 0.26
CA HIS A 62 0.04 10.92 -0.86
C HIS A 62 -0.18 9.42 -0.98
N ILE A 63 0.85 8.62 -0.70
CA ILE A 63 0.85 7.17 -0.89
C ILE A 63 1.46 6.50 0.33
N TRP A 64 0.80 5.45 0.82
CA TRP A 64 1.37 4.46 1.71
C TRP A 64 1.47 3.13 0.97
N LEU A 65 2.70 2.65 0.77
CA LEU A 65 2.99 1.35 0.19
C LEU A 65 3.16 0.33 1.32
N ASN A 66 2.54 -0.83 1.17
CA ASN A 66 2.78 -1.97 2.04
C ASN A 66 2.75 -3.31 1.32
N GLY A 67 3.27 -4.32 2.00
CA GLY A 67 3.09 -5.73 1.66
C GLY A 67 2.44 -6.44 2.84
N HIS A 68 3.18 -7.39 3.41
CA HIS A 68 2.77 -8.31 4.49
C HIS A 68 1.70 -9.30 4.07
N THR A 69 0.52 -8.82 3.69
CA THR A 69 -0.48 -9.66 3.03
C THR A 69 -0.03 -9.93 1.61
N HIS A 70 -0.02 -11.20 1.21
CA HIS A 70 0.40 -11.64 -0.12
C HIS A 70 -0.69 -11.42 -1.18
N GLY A 71 -1.31 -10.24 -1.19
CA GLY A 71 -2.31 -9.83 -2.17
C GLY A 71 -2.00 -8.46 -2.76
N GLU A 72 -2.84 -8.01 -3.69
CA GLU A 72 -2.76 -6.67 -4.26
C GLU A 72 -4.09 -5.92 -4.17
N LYS A 73 -4.02 -4.70 -3.65
CA LYS A 73 -5.17 -3.80 -3.62
C LYS A 73 -4.76 -2.34 -3.59
N HIS A 74 -5.73 -1.51 -3.92
CA HIS A 74 -5.65 -0.06 -3.89
C HIS A 74 -6.86 0.47 -3.14
N ASP A 75 -6.62 1.14 -2.02
CA ASP A 75 -7.61 1.83 -1.22
C ASP A 75 -7.31 3.33 -1.13
N TYR A 76 -8.31 4.12 -0.77
CA TYR A 76 -8.20 5.56 -0.63
C TYR A 76 -8.90 6.07 0.63
N SER A 77 -8.29 7.03 1.31
CA SER A 77 -8.92 7.77 2.40
C SER A 77 -9.05 9.25 2.05
N SER A 78 -10.28 9.72 1.86
CA SER A 78 -10.56 11.14 1.63
C SER A 78 -10.21 12.00 2.84
N SER A 79 -10.43 11.49 4.05
CA SER A 79 -10.12 12.21 5.30
C SER A 79 -8.62 12.41 5.55
N LEU A 80 -7.76 11.55 4.96
CA LEU A 80 -6.31 11.68 5.05
C LEU A 80 -5.67 12.22 3.77
N GLY A 81 -6.36 12.13 2.62
CA GLY A 81 -5.81 12.41 1.30
C GLY A 81 -4.75 11.39 0.86
N ILE A 82 -4.85 10.14 1.31
CA ILE A 82 -3.83 9.10 1.13
C ILE A 82 -4.39 7.91 0.33
N HIS A 83 -3.61 7.46 -0.63
CA HIS A 83 -3.76 6.18 -1.31
C HIS A 83 -2.96 5.08 -0.58
N PHE A 84 -3.64 4.01 -0.17
CA PHE A 84 -3.01 2.85 0.45
C PHE A 84 -2.88 1.73 -0.58
N ILE A 85 -1.65 1.30 -0.84
CA ILE A 85 -1.34 0.30 -1.86
C ILE A 85 -0.77 -0.93 -1.18
N GLU A 86 -1.50 -2.03 -1.27
CA GLU A 86 -1.00 -3.35 -0.91
C GLU A 86 -0.37 -3.98 -2.15
N ASN A 87 0.90 -4.35 -2.03
CA ASN A 87 1.76 -4.86 -3.10
C ASN A 87 2.59 -6.03 -2.57
N GLY A 88 1.94 -7.07 -2.07
CA GLY A 88 2.61 -8.20 -1.40
C GLY A 88 2.72 -9.48 -2.20
N ALA A 89 2.11 -9.57 -3.38
CA ALA A 89 2.09 -10.77 -4.22
C ALA A 89 3.16 -10.74 -5.34
N GLY A 90 4.40 -10.36 -4.98
CA GLY A 90 5.54 -10.31 -5.92
C GLY A 90 6.20 -11.67 -6.23
N GLY A 91 5.83 -12.73 -5.51
CA GLY A 91 6.46 -14.06 -5.59
C GLY A 91 7.37 -14.36 -4.40
N GLY A 92 7.82 -15.62 -4.29
CA GLY A 92 8.66 -16.12 -3.18
C GLY A 92 7.88 -16.75 -2.01
N ILE A 93 6.58 -16.49 -1.94
CA ILE A 93 5.62 -17.10 -1.02
C ILE A 93 4.26 -17.18 -1.72
N GLN A 94 3.39 -18.07 -1.25
CA GLN A 94 2.09 -18.28 -1.86
C GLN A 94 1.23 -17.00 -1.81
N LYS A 95 0.65 -16.63 -2.95
CA LYS A 95 -0.35 -15.56 -3.05
C LYS A 95 -1.58 -15.88 -2.19
N GLU A 96 -2.10 -14.84 -1.57
CA GLU A 96 -3.31 -14.83 -0.74
C GLU A 96 -4.34 -13.84 -1.30
N SER A 97 -5.52 -13.82 -0.69
CA SER A 97 -6.48 -12.75 -0.92
C SER A 97 -5.96 -11.44 -0.30
N ALA A 98 -6.22 -10.31 -0.96
CA ALA A 98 -5.88 -9.01 -0.41
C ALA A 98 -6.62 -8.75 0.92
N SER A 99 -6.04 -7.92 1.78
CA SER A 99 -6.61 -7.62 3.10
C SER A 99 -7.97 -6.95 2.96
N GLY A 100 -8.96 -7.44 3.71
CA GLY A 100 -10.23 -6.72 3.89
C GLY A 100 -10.02 -5.38 4.61
N ILE A 101 -11.00 -4.46 4.48
CA ILE A 101 -11.04 -3.23 5.28
C ILE A 101 -11.77 -3.57 6.60
N PRO A 102 -11.12 -3.48 7.77
CA PRO A 102 -11.80 -3.73 9.04
C PRO A 102 -12.95 -2.76 9.27
N SER A 103 -13.99 -3.19 10.01
CA SER A 103 -15.19 -2.39 10.26
C SER A 103 -14.91 -1.02 10.87
N TYR A 104 -13.92 -0.92 11.76
CA TYR A 104 -13.51 0.36 12.36
C TYR A 104 -12.76 1.29 11.40
N ALA A 105 -12.25 0.78 10.28
CA ALA A 105 -11.56 1.56 9.25
C ALA A 105 -12.48 1.95 8.07
N ALA A 106 -13.56 1.19 7.86
CA ALA A 106 -14.51 1.39 6.76
C ALA A 106 -15.11 2.82 6.65
N PRO A 107 -15.34 3.57 7.75
CA PRO A 107 -15.79 4.97 7.65
C PRO A 107 -14.74 5.93 7.04
N PHE A 108 -13.47 5.54 7.03
CA PHE A 108 -12.35 6.40 6.65
C PHE A 108 -11.65 5.96 5.36
N VAL A 109 -11.79 4.69 4.98
CA VAL A 109 -11.06 4.08 3.87
C VAL A 109 -12.05 3.38 2.95
N GLN A 110 -11.91 3.61 1.65
CA GLN A 110 -12.70 2.98 0.61
C GLN A 110 -11.81 2.16 -0.32
N ASN A 111 -12.22 0.94 -0.63
CA ASN A 111 -11.56 0.13 -1.66
C ASN A 111 -11.84 0.71 -3.05
N LYS A 112 -10.77 0.87 -3.84
CA LYS A 112 -10.85 1.32 -5.24
C LYS A 112 -10.61 0.18 -6.20
N TRP A 113 -9.77 -0.78 -5.83
CA TRP A 113 -9.48 -1.95 -6.63
C TRP A 113 -8.85 -3.05 -5.78
N THR A 114 -9.12 -4.30 -6.13
CA THR A 114 -8.52 -5.50 -5.53
C THR A 114 -8.27 -6.53 -6.62
N TYR A 115 -7.10 -7.16 -6.65
CA TYR A 115 -6.83 -8.25 -7.59
C TYR A 115 -7.37 -9.57 -7.08
N GLY A 116 -8.34 -10.14 -7.81
CA GLY A 116 -8.97 -11.40 -7.45
C GLY A 116 -8.35 -12.65 -8.09
N SER A 117 -7.45 -12.51 -9.06
CA SER A 117 -6.90 -13.66 -9.79
C SER A 117 -5.68 -14.27 -9.10
N ASN A 118 -5.18 -15.40 -9.59
CA ASN A 118 -4.11 -16.16 -8.94
C ASN A 118 -2.69 -15.82 -9.42
N GLU A 119 -2.55 -14.95 -10.43
CA GLU A 119 -1.22 -14.56 -10.90
C GLU A 119 -0.51 -13.63 -9.90
N TYR A 120 0.81 -13.75 -9.85
CA TYR A 120 1.68 -12.83 -9.13
C TYR A 120 1.91 -11.56 -9.95
N GLY A 121 2.27 -10.47 -9.27
CA GLY A 121 2.52 -9.20 -9.95
C GLY A 121 3.16 -8.16 -9.05
N PHE A 122 3.21 -6.94 -9.56
CA PHE A 122 3.76 -5.81 -8.82
C PHE A 122 3.12 -4.49 -9.22
N MET A 123 3.13 -3.54 -8.30
CA MET A 123 2.73 -2.16 -8.50
C MET A 123 3.92 -1.30 -8.96
N SER A 124 3.72 -0.52 -10.01
CA SER A 124 4.66 0.53 -10.45
C SER A 124 4.07 1.92 -10.23
N LEU A 125 4.93 2.87 -9.88
CA LEU A 125 4.59 4.29 -9.78
C LEU A 125 5.40 5.10 -10.78
N GLN A 126 4.73 5.91 -11.60
CA GLN A 126 5.37 6.89 -12.47
C GLN A 126 4.93 8.30 -12.04
N ALA A 127 5.85 9.09 -11.51
CA ALA A 127 5.58 10.43 -11.01
C ALA A 127 5.78 11.51 -12.08
N SER A 128 4.88 12.49 -12.10
CA SER A 128 5.00 13.78 -12.79
C SER A 128 4.91 14.92 -11.78
N LYS A 129 4.80 16.18 -12.22
CA LYS A 129 4.56 17.30 -11.30
C LYS A 129 3.15 17.29 -10.71
N ASP A 130 2.17 16.77 -11.45
CA ASP A 130 0.76 16.93 -11.13
C ASP A 130 0.10 15.61 -10.72
N TRP A 131 0.62 14.48 -11.24
CA TRP A 131 0.06 13.16 -11.01
C TRP A 131 1.13 12.09 -10.76
N ILE A 132 0.81 11.10 -9.94
CA ILE A 132 1.45 9.77 -9.96
C ILE A 132 0.53 8.81 -10.71
N LYS A 133 1.05 8.16 -11.75
CA LYS A 133 0.39 7.02 -12.39
C LYS A 133 0.75 5.74 -11.65
N LEU A 134 -0.20 5.16 -10.94
CA LEU A 134 -0.14 3.84 -10.33
C LEU A 134 -0.60 2.80 -11.34
N GLN A 135 0.15 1.71 -11.49
CA GLN A 135 -0.25 0.58 -12.31
C GLN A 135 0.08 -0.74 -11.63
N TYR A 136 -0.83 -1.71 -11.71
CA TYR A 136 -0.55 -3.10 -11.35
C TYR A 136 -0.24 -3.90 -12.61
N HIS A 137 0.86 -4.64 -12.58
CA HIS A 137 1.34 -5.47 -13.68
C HIS A 137 1.45 -6.92 -13.25
N THR A 138 1.04 -7.82 -14.15
CA THR A 138 1.11 -9.27 -13.97
C THR A 138 1.41 -9.96 -15.30
N ALA A 139 1.58 -11.28 -15.29
CA ALA A 139 1.71 -12.09 -16.50
C ALA A 139 0.50 -11.91 -17.43
N ASP A 140 0.74 -11.78 -18.73
CA ASP A 140 -0.33 -11.85 -19.71
C ASP A 140 -0.73 -13.29 -20.03
N LYS A 141 -1.71 -13.45 -20.93
CA LYS A 141 -2.25 -14.75 -21.34
C LYS A 141 -1.30 -15.62 -22.17
N THR A 142 -0.13 -15.11 -22.55
CA THR A 142 0.85 -15.85 -23.36
C THR A 142 1.85 -16.62 -22.50
N TRP A 143 1.83 -16.41 -21.19
CA TRP A 143 2.58 -17.23 -20.23
C TRP A 143 2.05 -18.65 -20.17
N GLN A 144 2.98 -19.61 -20.07
CA GLN A 144 2.69 -20.98 -19.67
C GLN A 144 3.64 -21.38 -18.56
N PHE A 145 3.14 -21.45 -17.32
CA PHE A 145 3.95 -21.79 -16.15
C PHE A 145 4.17 -23.30 -16.09
N GLY A 146 5.44 -23.72 -16.06
CA GLY A 146 5.83 -25.09 -15.78
C GLY A 146 6.30 -25.27 -14.33
N GLU A 147 6.48 -26.51 -13.89
CA GLU A 147 6.97 -26.83 -12.54
C GLU A 147 8.39 -26.30 -12.27
N THR A 148 9.16 -26.11 -13.34
CA THR A 148 10.48 -25.47 -13.31
C THR A 148 10.52 -24.25 -14.21
N PHE A 149 11.50 -23.37 -13.97
CA PHE A 149 11.71 -22.23 -14.85
C PHE A 149 12.03 -22.66 -16.30
N ASN A 150 12.80 -23.74 -16.49
CA ASN A 150 13.14 -24.23 -17.83
C ASN A 150 11.95 -24.78 -18.61
N SER A 151 10.90 -25.23 -17.91
CA SER A 151 9.63 -25.66 -18.51
C SER A 151 8.62 -24.52 -18.67
N THR A 152 8.96 -23.30 -18.25
CA THR A 152 8.07 -22.14 -18.35
C THR A 152 8.27 -21.43 -19.68
N THR A 153 7.17 -21.19 -20.40
CA THR A 153 7.18 -20.30 -21.56
C THR A 153 6.92 -18.88 -21.08
N VAL A 154 7.93 -18.03 -21.23
CA VAL A 154 7.87 -16.60 -20.87
C VAL A 154 6.94 -15.88 -21.86
N GLY A 155 5.92 -15.22 -21.32
CA GLY A 155 5.00 -14.36 -22.06
C GLY A 155 5.27 -12.87 -21.85
N GLY A 156 4.29 -12.05 -22.22
CA GLY A 156 4.33 -10.60 -22.00
C GLY A 156 3.80 -10.16 -20.63
N VAL A 157 3.58 -8.85 -20.49
CA VAL A 157 3.09 -8.22 -19.25
C VAL A 157 1.73 -7.60 -19.51
N ALA A 158 0.76 -7.91 -18.65
CA ALA A 158 -0.57 -7.31 -18.64
C ALA A 158 -0.71 -6.31 -17.49
N THR A 159 -1.18 -5.10 -17.78
CA THR A 159 -1.63 -4.15 -16.76
C THR A 159 -3.11 -4.42 -16.44
N LYS A 160 -3.44 -4.69 -15.17
CA LYS A 160 -4.84 -4.96 -14.74
C LYS A 160 -5.46 -3.86 -13.91
N HIS A 161 -4.66 -2.88 -13.48
CA HIS A 161 -5.11 -1.69 -12.76
C HIS A 161 -4.30 -0.48 -13.21
N CYS A 162 -4.95 0.65 -13.36
CA CYS A 162 -4.31 1.91 -13.64
C CYS A 162 -5.06 3.05 -12.94
N TRP A 163 -4.31 3.94 -12.28
CA TRP A 163 -4.88 5.07 -11.55
C TRP A 163 -3.97 6.29 -11.60
N TYR A 164 -4.55 7.47 -11.82
CA TYR A 164 -3.88 8.76 -11.70
C TYR A 164 -4.19 9.36 -10.33
N ILE A 165 -3.17 9.42 -9.47
CA ILE A 165 -3.20 10.04 -8.13
C ILE A 165 -2.78 11.51 -8.26
N PRO A 166 -3.63 12.50 -7.93
CA PRO A 166 -3.28 13.92 -7.98
C PRO A 166 -2.40 14.34 -6.81
N SER A 167 -1.62 15.40 -7.01
CA SER A 167 -0.79 16.03 -5.96
C SER A 167 -1.60 16.84 -4.93
N ASP A 168 -2.90 17.04 -5.15
CA ASP A 168 -3.79 17.76 -4.23
C ASP A 168 -4.44 16.84 -3.18
N GLY A 169 -4.08 15.56 -3.16
CA GLY A 169 -4.58 14.57 -2.19
C GLY A 169 -6.02 14.10 -2.44
N LYS A 170 -6.66 14.53 -3.54
CA LYS A 170 -7.96 14.00 -3.95
C LYS A 170 -7.84 12.56 -4.43
N GLU A 171 -8.98 11.91 -4.57
CA GLU A 171 -9.10 10.52 -4.99
C GLU A 171 -8.44 10.22 -6.35
N GLY A 172 -8.38 11.18 -7.27
CA GLY A 172 -7.91 10.90 -8.62
C GLY A 172 -8.91 10.11 -9.45
N ARG A 173 -8.42 9.35 -10.43
CA ARG A 173 -9.26 8.62 -11.40
C ARG A 173 -8.53 7.45 -12.05
N GLY A 174 -9.29 6.51 -12.61
CA GLY A 174 -8.74 5.49 -13.50
C GLY A 174 -8.07 6.08 -14.73
N CYS A 175 -7.05 5.36 -15.23
CA CYS A 175 -6.67 5.45 -16.64
C CYS A 175 -7.56 4.48 -17.43
#